data_AF-A0A7Y6X6L7-F1
#
_entry.id   AF-A0A7Y6X6L7-F1
#
_cell.length_a   1.000
_cell.length_b   1.000
_cell.length_c   1.000
_cell.angle_alpha   90.00
_cell.angle_beta   90.00
_cell.angle_gamma   90.00
#
_symmetry.space_group_name_H-M   'P 1'
#
loop_
_entity.id
_entity.type
_entity.pdbx_description
1 polymer ?
#
loop_
_entity_poly.entity_id
_entity_poly.type
_entity_poly.pdbx_seq_one_letter_code
_entity_poly.pdbx_strand_id
1 'polypeptide(L)'
;MAIPVLKVLQLIDGKGLRTLAALRKVGDRRADAELRQALAAAYKDSLHQLILDLDREALYRLLRRPFRWKERRYFSPDIASYTQAQMVSFAQTIFVQGEVPTEFGKESMSSELNLDEHFVRTPVSAAGAALKNAASKGFASDDDDAGRTVVAPAMGYLIGLSQDWSRPRNVSAVLRALGMEVPERLRASRFQEAVRKLVALGIEMSDVDSGKVLTPKDPSPGVEGKVRLRKTAQP
;
A
#
# COMPACT_ATOMS: atom_id res chain seq x y z
N MET A 1 -13.95 -24.24 0.20
CA MET A 1 -12.72 -24.33 -0.59
C MET A 1 -11.56 -24.26 0.38
N ALA A 2 -10.75 -25.31 0.51
CA ALA A 2 -9.56 -25.27 1.35
C ALA A 2 -8.47 -24.44 0.65
N ILE A 3 -7.89 -23.47 1.34
CA ILE A 3 -6.77 -22.70 0.79
C ILE A 3 -5.52 -23.59 0.86
N PRO A 4 -4.82 -23.85 -0.24
CA PRO A 4 -3.60 -24.66 -0.21
C PRO A 4 -2.52 -23.96 0.60
N VAL A 5 -1.78 -24.72 1.42
CA VAL A 5 -0.71 -24.22 2.29
C VAL A 5 0.33 -23.42 1.50
N LEU A 6 0.65 -23.87 0.28
CA LEU A 6 1.60 -23.18 -0.60
C LEU A 6 1.17 -21.74 -0.91
N LYS A 7 -0.12 -21.46 -1.08
CA LYS A 7 -0.61 -20.09 -1.31
C LYS A 7 -0.42 -19.21 -0.09
N VAL A 8 -0.57 -19.75 1.12
CA VAL A 8 -0.29 -19.01 2.36
C VAL A 8 1.20 -18.74 2.50
N LEU A 9 2.06 -19.75 2.24
CA LEU A 9 3.52 -19.60 2.29
C LEU A 9 4.07 -18.59 1.26
N GLN A 10 3.39 -18.38 0.13
CA GLN A 10 3.72 -17.32 -0.83
C GLN A 10 3.50 -15.91 -0.28
N LEU A 11 2.63 -15.76 0.74
CA LEU A 11 2.36 -14.47 1.38
C LEU A 11 3.36 -14.15 2.49
N ILE A 12 4.13 -15.14 2.94
CA ILE A 12 5.14 -14.98 3.99
C ILE A 12 6.44 -14.46 3.35
N ASP A 13 7.10 -13.56 4.07
CA ASP A 13 8.40 -12.99 3.70
C ASP A 13 9.56 -13.98 3.92
N GLY A 14 10.72 -13.67 3.34
CA GLY A 14 11.91 -14.54 3.46
C GLY A 14 12.31 -14.77 4.93
N LYS A 15 12.17 -13.75 5.79
CA LYS A 15 12.46 -13.86 7.23
C LYS A 15 11.53 -14.86 7.92
N GLY A 16 10.22 -14.73 7.76
CA GLY A 16 9.25 -15.65 8.36
C GLY A 16 9.41 -17.08 7.82
N LEU A 17 9.75 -17.23 6.53
CA LEU A 17 10.04 -18.53 5.93
C LEU A 17 11.26 -19.20 6.57
N ARG A 18 12.35 -18.48 6.81
CA ARG A 18 13.54 -19.01 7.50
C ARG A 18 13.25 -19.38 8.95
N THR A 19 12.48 -18.57 9.67
CA THR A 19 12.04 -18.90 11.05
C THR A 19 11.25 -20.21 11.08
N LEU A 20 10.32 -20.40 10.14
CA LEU A 20 9.55 -21.64 10.00
C LEU A 20 10.44 -22.83 9.61
N ALA A 21 11.41 -22.62 8.71
CA ALA A 21 12.35 -23.65 8.31
C ALA A 21 13.24 -24.11 9.48
N ALA A 22 13.74 -23.16 10.28
CA ALA A 22 14.49 -23.45 11.49
C ALA A 22 13.66 -24.26 12.49
N LEU A 23 12.40 -23.87 12.73
CA LEU A 23 11.49 -24.55 13.64
C LEU A 23 11.17 -25.98 13.19
N ARG A 24 11.03 -26.20 11.88
CA ARG A 24 10.74 -27.51 11.28
C ARG A 24 11.98 -28.31 10.87
N LYS A 25 13.18 -27.82 11.18
CA LYS A 25 14.48 -28.42 10.79
C LYS A 25 14.58 -28.68 9.28
N VAL A 26 13.96 -27.81 8.48
CA VAL A 26 14.10 -27.82 7.01
C VAL A 26 15.38 -27.05 6.67
N GLY A 27 16.20 -27.61 5.78
CA GLY A 27 17.53 -27.05 5.49
C GLY A 27 17.49 -25.59 5.03
N ASP A 28 18.25 -24.74 5.73
CA ASP A 28 18.21 -23.28 5.64
C ASP A 28 18.97 -22.68 4.42
N ARG A 29 19.74 -23.51 3.70
CA ARG A 29 20.56 -23.10 2.53
C ARG A 29 19.82 -23.14 1.19
N ARG A 30 18.49 -23.23 1.19
CA ARG A 30 17.67 -23.35 -0.02
C ARG A 30 17.19 -21.98 -0.50
N ALA A 31 16.96 -21.85 -1.81
CA ALA A 31 16.30 -20.67 -2.35
C ALA A 31 14.86 -20.57 -1.82
N ASP A 32 14.33 -19.35 -1.64
CA ASP A 32 13.00 -19.12 -1.06
C ASP A 32 11.87 -19.91 -1.76
N ALA A 33 11.97 -20.16 -3.06
CA ALA A 33 10.99 -20.96 -3.80
C ALA A 33 11.00 -22.44 -3.37
N GLU A 34 12.19 -23.03 -3.22
CA GLU A 34 12.37 -24.41 -2.76
C GLU A 34 12.02 -24.56 -1.29
N LEU A 35 12.31 -23.53 -0.49
CA LEU A 35 12.00 -23.51 0.93
C LEU A 35 10.48 -23.49 1.18
N ARG A 36 9.72 -22.75 0.36
CA ARG A 36 8.24 -22.80 0.36
C ARG A 36 7.70 -24.18 0.00
N GLN A 37 8.27 -24.85 -1.01
CA GLN A 37 7.86 -26.21 -1.37
C GLN A 37 8.19 -27.23 -0.29
N ALA A 38 9.38 -27.13 0.31
CA ALA A 38 9.82 -28.00 1.40
C ALA A 38 8.97 -27.82 2.66
N LEU A 39 8.62 -26.56 3.01
CA LEU A 39 7.69 -26.27 4.10
C LEU A 39 6.29 -26.80 3.78
N ALA A 40 5.77 -26.61 2.56
CA ALA A 40 4.47 -27.15 2.17
C ALA A 40 4.43 -28.68 2.35
N ALA A 41 5.50 -29.39 1.95
CA ALA A 41 5.62 -30.83 2.16
C ALA A 41 5.74 -31.21 3.66
N ALA A 42 6.48 -30.44 4.45
CA ALA A 42 6.65 -30.66 5.89
C ALA A 42 5.33 -30.48 6.66
N TYR A 43 4.51 -29.53 6.24
CA TYR A 43 3.19 -29.28 6.84
C TYR A 43 2.09 -30.21 6.32
N LYS A 44 2.34 -31.02 5.27
CA LYS A 44 1.39 -31.99 4.69
C LYS A 44 0.00 -31.38 4.43
N ASP A 45 -0.04 -30.16 3.90
CA ASP A 45 -1.25 -29.36 3.70
C ASP A 45 -2.06 -29.02 4.97
N SER A 46 -1.51 -29.24 6.17
CA SER A 46 -2.11 -28.83 7.45
C SER A 46 -1.89 -27.34 7.70
N LEU A 47 -2.84 -26.54 7.20
CA LEU A 47 -2.85 -25.09 7.36
C LEU A 47 -3.00 -24.66 8.83
N HIS A 48 -3.72 -25.45 9.62
CA HIS A 48 -3.86 -25.22 11.06
C HIS A 48 -2.51 -25.23 11.78
N GLN A 49 -1.66 -26.22 11.47
CA GLN A 49 -0.36 -26.35 12.10
C GLN A 49 0.61 -25.25 11.64
N LEU A 50 0.51 -24.83 10.36
CA LEU A 50 1.26 -23.68 9.88
C LEU A 50 0.93 -22.43 10.69
N ILE A 51 -0.36 -22.11 10.88
CA ILE A 51 -0.78 -20.88 11.59
C ILE A 51 -0.27 -20.87 13.04
N LEU A 52 -0.30 -22.01 13.73
CA LEU A 52 0.17 -22.10 15.12
C LEU A 52 1.69 -21.85 15.24
N ASP A 53 2.45 -22.26 14.24
CA ASP A 53 3.90 -22.10 14.22
C ASP A 53 4.35 -20.70 13.77
N LEU A 54 3.43 -19.85 13.27
CA LEU A 54 3.75 -18.48 12.88
C LEU A 54 4.00 -17.61 14.11
N ASP A 55 5.06 -16.79 14.02
CA ASP A 55 5.31 -15.75 15.00
C ASP A 55 4.30 -14.59 14.86
N ARG A 56 4.25 -13.74 15.89
CA ARG A 56 3.33 -12.59 15.92
C ARG A 56 3.57 -11.63 14.75
N GLU A 57 4.82 -11.44 14.33
CA GLU A 57 5.16 -10.52 13.24
C GLU A 57 4.65 -11.04 11.88
N ALA A 58 4.85 -12.33 11.60
CA ALA A 58 4.36 -13.01 10.41
C ALA A 58 2.84 -13.10 10.40
N LEU A 59 2.19 -13.40 11.54
CA LEU A 59 0.73 -13.35 11.67
C LEU A 59 0.18 -11.95 11.39
N TYR A 60 0.81 -10.92 11.96
CA TYR A 60 0.44 -9.53 11.71
C TYR A 60 0.57 -9.16 10.22
N ARG A 61 1.70 -9.52 9.58
CA ARG A 61 1.93 -9.25 8.15
C ARG A 61 0.97 -10.03 7.25
N LEU A 62 0.61 -11.25 7.63
CA LEU A 62 -0.34 -12.09 6.90
C LEU A 62 -1.75 -11.49 6.96
N LEU A 63 -2.19 -11.12 8.17
CA LEU A 63 -3.55 -10.64 8.40
C LEU A 63 -3.75 -9.19 7.98
N ARG A 64 -2.72 -8.32 7.99
CA ARG A 64 -2.81 -6.90 7.60
C ARG A 64 -3.11 -6.68 6.11
N ARG A 65 -2.92 -7.70 5.28
CA ARG A 65 -3.13 -7.57 3.84
C ARG A 65 -4.62 -7.54 3.53
N PRO A 66 -5.09 -6.63 2.68
CA PRO A 66 -6.46 -6.68 2.20
C PRO A 66 -6.63 -7.96 1.39
N PHE A 67 -7.66 -8.74 1.71
CA PHE A 67 -7.97 -9.97 0.99
C PHE A 67 -9.39 -9.92 0.44
N ARG A 68 -9.61 -10.71 -0.62
CA ARG A 68 -10.92 -10.85 -1.26
C ARG A 68 -11.57 -12.15 -0.79
N TRP A 69 -12.80 -12.07 -0.34
CA TRP A 69 -13.61 -13.21 0.07
C TRP A 69 -15.02 -13.09 -0.53
N LYS A 70 -15.47 -14.12 -1.26
CA LYS A 70 -16.79 -14.13 -1.95
C LYS A 70 -17.08 -12.80 -2.68
N GLU A 71 -16.16 -12.36 -3.53
CA GLU A 71 -16.22 -11.13 -4.34
C GLU A 71 -16.18 -9.80 -3.56
N ARG A 72 -16.15 -9.85 -2.22
CA ARG A 72 -16.02 -8.66 -1.36
C ARG A 72 -14.59 -8.49 -0.89
N ARG A 73 -14.15 -7.24 -0.79
CA ARG A 73 -12.85 -6.91 -0.21
C ARG A 73 -13.03 -6.63 1.28
N TYR A 74 -12.14 -7.18 2.08
CA TYR A 74 -12.13 -6.97 3.52
C TYR A 74 -10.86 -6.26 3.93
N PHE A 75 -11.02 -5.33 4.87
CA PHE A 75 -9.89 -4.67 5.53
C PHE A 75 -9.67 -5.27 6.90
N SER A 76 -8.40 -5.36 7.23
CA SER A 76 -7.96 -5.83 8.52
C SER A 76 -8.18 -4.72 9.56
N PRO A 77 -8.69 -5.05 10.76
CA PRO A 77 -8.79 -4.10 11.86
C PRO A 77 -7.39 -3.63 12.30
N ASP A 78 -7.31 -2.75 13.29
CA ASP A 78 -6.03 -2.40 13.91
C ASP A 78 -5.47 -3.58 14.72
N ILE A 79 -4.91 -4.55 14.00
CA ILE A 79 -4.42 -5.82 14.55
C ILE A 79 -3.23 -5.60 15.50
N ALA A 80 -2.60 -4.42 15.49
CA ALA A 80 -1.42 -4.14 16.32
C ALA A 80 -1.74 -4.22 17.82
N SER A 81 -2.98 -3.91 18.20
CA SER A 81 -3.48 -3.97 19.58
C SER A 81 -3.80 -5.40 20.07
N TYR A 82 -3.91 -6.38 19.17
CA TYR A 82 -4.33 -7.73 19.50
C TYR A 82 -3.15 -8.62 19.93
N THR A 83 -3.47 -9.59 20.79
CA THR A 83 -2.54 -10.63 21.26
C THR A 83 -2.27 -11.67 20.17
N GLN A 84 -1.17 -12.43 20.28
CA GLN A 84 -0.86 -13.51 19.34
C GLN A 84 -1.96 -14.56 19.28
N ALA A 85 -2.53 -14.94 20.43
CA ALA A 85 -3.63 -15.91 20.48
C ALA A 85 -4.87 -15.43 19.71
N GLN A 86 -5.20 -14.14 19.80
CA GLN A 86 -6.30 -13.54 19.02
C GLN A 86 -5.97 -13.52 17.52
N MET A 87 -4.74 -13.19 17.14
CA MET A 87 -4.30 -13.24 15.74
C MET A 87 -4.37 -14.66 15.16
N VAL A 88 -3.95 -15.67 15.93
CA VAL A 88 -4.08 -17.07 15.55
C VAL A 88 -5.54 -17.44 15.31
N SER A 89 -6.44 -17.03 16.21
CA SER A 89 -7.89 -17.26 16.06
C SER A 89 -8.41 -16.66 14.75
N PHE A 90 -8.10 -15.40 14.47
CA PHE A 90 -8.52 -14.74 13.21
C PHE A 90 -7.97 -15.46 11.98
N ALA A 91 -6.70 -15.86 12.00
CA ALA A 91 -6.10 -16.60 10.89
C ALA A 91 -6.76 -17.98 10.70
N GLN A 92 -7.12 -18.67 11.78
CA GLN A 92 -7.84 -19.94 11.71
C GLN A 92 -9.23 -19.75 11.10
N THR A 93 -9.98 -18.75 11.53
CA THR A 93 -11.30 -18.44 10.96
C THR A 93 -11.20 -18.14 9.46
N ILE A 94 -10.23 -17.31 9.05
CA ILE A 94 -10.07 -16.90 7.65
C ILE A 94 -9.58 -18.05 6.76
N PHE A 95 -8.49 -18.70 7.15
CA PHE A 95 -7.79 -19.61 6.25
C PHE A 95 -8.18 -21.08 6.43
N VAL A 96 -8.64 -21.49 7.62
CA VAL A 96 -9.06 -22.87 7.91
C VAL A 96 -10.56 -23.02 7.76
N GLN A 97 -11.35 -22.17 8.43
CA GLN A 97 -12.82 -22.25 8.40
C GLN A 97 -13.40 -21.61 7.13
N GLY A 98 -12.68 -20.66 6.52
CA GLY A 98 -13.16 -19.93 5.35
C GLY A 98 -14.29 -18.96 5.71
N GLU A 99 -14.18 -18.34 6.86
CA GLU A 99 -15.11 -17.32 7.33
C GLU A 99 -14.36 -16.03 7.59
N VAL A 100 -15.04 -14.90 7.43
CA VAL A 100 -14.43 -13.60 7.75
C VAL A 100 -14.90 -13.19 9.14
N PRO A 101 -13.98 -13.00 10.10
CA PRO A 101 -14.34 -12.54 11.44
C PRO A 101 -15.08 -11.20 11.38
N THR A 102 -16.01 -10.99 12.31
CA THR A 102 -16.86 -9.78 12.34
C THR A 102 -16.06 -8.51 12.57
N GLU A 103 -14.88 -8.63 13.15
CA GLU A 103 -13.90 -7.58 13.38
C GLU A 103 -13.27 -7.05 12.08
N PHE A 104 -13.34 -7.82 10.98
CA PHE A 104 -12.85 -7.38 9.69
C PHE A 104 -13.93 -6.54 8.99
N GLY A 105 -13.58 -5.28 8.72
CA GLY A 105 -14.47 -4.34 8.05
C GLY A 105 -14.82 -4.80 6.64
N LYS A 106 -16.11 -4.77 6.30
CA LYS A 106 -16.61 -4.99 4.93
C LYS A 106 -16.36 -3.72 4.12
N GLU A 107 -15.64 -3.81 3.00
CA GLU A 107 -15.75 -2.79 1.96
C GLU A 107 -17.07 -3.08 1.22
N SER A 108 -18.08 -2.24 1.44
CA SER A 108 -19.26 -2.25 0.59
C SER A 108 -18.80 -1.94 -0.83
N MET A 109 -19.04 -2.86 -1.77
CA MET A 109 -19.16 -2.48 -3.17
C MET A 109 -20.36 -1.52 -3.20
N SER A 110 -20.12 -0.23 -3.19
CA SER A 110 -21.08 0.73 -3.69
C SER A 110 -21.20 0.51 -5.21
N SER A 111 -21.87 -0.57 -5.60
CA SER A 111 -22.68 -0.63 -6.81
C SER A 111 -23.97 0.13 -6.53
N GLU A 112 -23.88 1.45 -6.37
CA GLU A 112 -25.02 2.38 -6.44
C GLU A 112 -24.59 3.70 -7.06
N LEU A 113 -23.88 3.62 -8.20
CA LEU A 113 -23.86 4.71 -9.17
C LEU A 113 -24.40 4.17 -10.50
N ASN A 114 -25.72 4.01 -10.53
CA ASN A 114 -26.49 4.17 -11.75
C ASN A 114 -26.33 5.64 -12.19
N LEU A 115 -25.54 5.85 -13.23
CA LEU A 115 -25.64 7.02 -14.09
C LEU A 115 -25.70 6.50 -15.52
N ASP A 116 -26.85 5.90 -15.85
CA ASP A 116 -27.38 6.02 -17.19
C ASP A 116 -27.61 7.51 -17.50
N GLU A 117 -27.40 7.86 -18.77
CA GLU A 117 -27.61 9.17 -19.41
C GLU A 117 -26.52 10.25 -19.21
N HIS A 118 -25.47 10.16 -20.02
CA HIS A 118 -25.41 11.04 -21.21
C HIS A 118 -24.36 10.55 -22.24
N PHE A 119 -24.90 10.09 -23.37
CA PHE A 119 -24.22 9.98 -24.66
C PHE A 119 -23.58 11.32 -25.08
N VAL A 120 -22.30 11.31 -25.46
CA VAL A 120 -21.85 11.86 -26.75
C VAL A 120 -20.69 11.02 -27.31
N ARG A 121 -21.04 10.18 -28.30
CA ARG A 121 -20.30 9.80 -29.52
C ARG A 121 -18.76 9.94 -29.55
N THR A 122 -18.11 8.78 -29.68
CA THR A 122 -16.84 8.50 -30.40
C THR A 122 -16.87 9.05 -31.86
N PRO A 123 -15.74 9.18 -32.63
CA PRO A 123 -14.71 8.12 -32.74
C PRO A 123 -13.25 8.49 -33.19
N VAL A 124 -12.37 7.47 -33.09
CA VAL A 124 -11.07 7.18 -33.76
C VAL A 124 -9.97 8.25 -33.95
N SER A 125 -8.73 7.93 -33.53
CA SER A 125 -7.65 7.58 -34.48
C SER A 125 -6.42 7.01 -33.77
N ALA A 126 -5.96 5.87 -34.27
CA ALA A 126 -4.68 5.25 -33.95
C ALA A 126 -3.52 5.97 -34.67
N ALA A 127 -2.41 6.17 -33.97
CA ALA A 127 -1.03 6.33 -34.46
C ALA A 127 -0.18 6.77 -33.25
N GLY A 128 1.00 6.26 -32.95
CA GLY A 128 1.87 5.29 -33.58
C GLY A 128 3.00 4.99 -32.60
N ALA A 129 3.51 3.77 -32.68
CA ALA A 129 4.61 3.30 -31.87
C ALA A 129 5.93 4.01 -32.18
N ALA A 130 6.88 3.81 -31.26
CA ALA A 130 8.34 3.99 -31.37
C ALA A 130 8.92 5.35 -30.94
N LEU A 131 9.68 5.34 -29.84
CA LEU A 131 11.15 5.36 -29.96
C LEU A 131 11.83 4.90 -28.66
N LYS A 132 12.73 3.93 -28.85
CA LYS A 132 13.58 3.26 -27.86
C LYS A 132 14.86 4.06 -27.62
N ASN A 133 15.37 3.92 -26.40
CA ASN A 133 16.77 3.82 -25.98
C ASN A 133 17.77 4.91 -26.36
N ALA A 134 18.35 5.57 -25.36
CA ALA A 134 19.63 5.17 -24.75
C ALA A 134 20.30 6.37 -24.06
N ALA A 135 20.60 6.24 -22.76
CA ALA A 135 21.85 6.75 -22.19
C ALA A 135 22.02 6.23 -20.76
N SER A 136 23.07 5.45 -20.60
CA SER A 136 23.54 4.73 -19.42
C SER A 136 24.66 5.48 -18.68
N LYS A 137 24.88 5.06 -17.41
CA LYS A 137 25.95 5.36 -16.42
C LYS A 137 25.52 6.40 -15.37
N GLY A 138 25.63 6.17 -14.05
CA GLY A 138 26.19 5.09 -13.23
C GLY A 138 26.39 5.61 -11.78
N PHE A 139 26.36 4.69 -10.81
CA PHE A 139 26.69 4.80 -9.37
C PHE A 139 25.64 5.37 -8.39
N ALA A 140 24.96 4.47 -7.67
CA ALA A 140 25.34 4.08 -6.30
C ALA A 140 24.50 2.86 -5.86
N SER A 141 25.17 1.82 -5.39
CA SER A 141 24.57 0.69 -4.67
C SER A 141 23.91 1.20 -3.40
N ASP A 142 22.66 0.80 -3.16
CA ASP A 142 22.17 0.61 -1.80
C ASP A 142 21.10 -0.50 -1.77
N ASP A 143 21.15 -1.27 -0.71
CA ASP A 143 20.62 -2.61 -0.50
C ASP A 143 19.08 -2.76 -0.52
N ASP A 144 18.66 -4.01 -0.76
CA ASP A 144 17.48 -4.73 -0.24
C ASP A 144 16.18 -3.96 0.11
N ASP A 145 15.04 -4.44 -0.40
CA ASP A 145 13.97 -5.04 0.42
C ASP A 145 12.63 -5.18 -0.35
N ALA A 146 11.89 -6.20 0.04
CA ALA A 146 10.80 -6.91 -0.58
C ALA A 146 9.53 -6.11 -0.94
N GLY A 147 8.86 -6.59 -1.99
CA GLY A 147 7.40 -6.78 -2.02
C GLY A 147 6.54 -5.57 -1.67
N ARG A 148 6.62 -4.48 -2.44
CA ARG A 148 5.66 -3.38 -2.33
C ARG A 148 4.43 -3.64 -3.18
N THR A 149 3.28 -3.73 -2.51
CA THR A 149 1.97 -3.42 -3.08
C THR A 149 2.06 -2.20 -3.99
N VAL A 150 1.62 -2.35 -5.24
CA VAL A 150 1.51 -1.26 -6.21
C VAL A 150 0.34 -0.36 -5.78
N VAL A 151 0.55 0.40 -4.71
CA VAL A 151 -0.16 1.65 -4.50
C VAL A 151 0.23 2.50 -5.70
N ALA A 152 -0.75 3.10 -6.39
CA ALA A 152 -0.45 4.10 -7.41
C ALA A 152 0.65 5.01 -6.84
N PRO A 153 1.84 5.11 -7.48
CA PRO A 153 3.08 5.63 -6.87
C PRO A 153 2.97 7.03 -6.24
N ALA A 154 1.86 7.70 -6.52
CA ALA A 154 1.46 8.97 -5.99
C ALA A 154 1.16 8.96 -4.48
N MET A 155 0.12 8.29 -3.98
CA MET A 155 -0.49 8.72 -2.69
C MET A 155 0.26 8.28 -1.40
N GLY A 156 1.42 7.65 -1.51
CA GLY A 156 2.04 6.82 -0.46
C GLY A 156 2.17 7.50 0.92
N TYR A 157 2.65 8.74 0.98
CA TYR A 157 2.85 9.42 2.27
C TYR A 157 1.68 10.32 2.69
N LEU A 158 0.77 10.68 1.78
CA LEU A 158 -0.39 11.52 2.10
C LEU A 158 -1.36 10.78 3.03
N ILE A 159 -1.45 9.45 2.89
CA ILE A 159 -2.31 8.56 3.69
C ILE A 159 -1.84 8.51 5.16
N GLY A 160 -0.53 8.55 5.39
CA GLY A 160 0.11 8.44 6.71
C GLY A 160 0.31 9.75 7.46
N LEU A 161 -0.24 10.87 6.99
CA LEU A 161 -0.17 12.15 7.70
C LEU A 161 -1.01 12.10 9.00
N SER A 162 -0.45 12.63 10.08
CA SER A 162 -1.15 12.90 11.34
C SER A 162 -1.75 14.32 11.35
N GLN A 163 -2.37 14.71 12.47
CA GLN A 163 -2.84 16.09 12.69
C GLN A 163 -1.69 17.07 12.94
N ASP A 164 -0.49 16.55 13.26
CA ASP A 164 0.72 17.34 13.41
C ASP A 164 1.36 17.68 12.06
N TRP A 165 2.11 18.77 12.03
CA TRP A 165 2.89 19.16 10.85
C TRP A 165 3.96 18.12 10.52
N SER A 166 3.97 17.66 9.26
CA SER A 166 4.99 16.76 8.76
C SER A 166 6.37 17.44 8.73
N ARG A 167 7.41 16.61 8.60
CA ARG A 167 8.75 17.09 8.21
C ARG A 167 8.68 17.89 6.89
N PRO A 168 9.58 18.87 6.67
CA PRO A 168 9.71 19.59 5.40
C PRO A 168 9.86 18.66 4.20
N ARG A 169 9.15 18.95 3.12
CA ARG A 169 9.16 18.19 1.86
C ARG A 169 9.17 19.14 0.67
N ASN A 170 9.79 18.73 -0.43
CA ASN A 170 9.77 19.52 -1.66
C ASN A 170 8.37 19.46 -2.30
N VAL A 171 7.94 20.56 -2.90
CA VAL A 171 6.65 20.64 -3.62
C VAL A 171 6.60 19.64 -4.78
N SER A 172 7.72 19.38 -5.45
CA SER A 172 7.85 18.31 -6.45
C SER A 172 7.42 16.93 -5.93
N ALA A 173 7.78 16.59 -4.69
CA ALA A 173 7.36 15.36 -4.04
C ALA A 173 5.84 15.35 -3.79
N VAL A 174 5.26 16.50 -3.41
CA VAL A 174 3.82 16.67 -3.20
C VAL A 174 3.04 16.52 -4.50
N LEU A 175 3.51 17.12 -5.59
CA LEU A 175 2.89 16.97 -6.90
C LEU A 175 2.92 15.53 -7.38
N ARG A 176 4.09 14.88 -7.29
CA ARG A 176 4.22 13.44 -7.59
C ARG A 176 3.26 12.63 -6.72
N ALA A 177 3.11 13.03 -5.45
CA ALA A 177 2.26 12.30 -4.52
C ALA A 177 0.76 12.46 -4.79
N LEU A 178 0.36 13.54 -5.47
CA LEU A 178 -0.99 13.77 -5.96
C LEU A 178 -1.21 13.16 -7.36
N GLY A 179 -0.23 12.45 -7.90
CA GLY A 179 -0.28 11.88 -9.26
C GLY A 179 -0.19 12.95 -10.34
N MET A 180 0.28 14.14 -10.00
CA MET A 180 0.50 15.23 -10.93
C MET A 180 1.92 15.13 -11.48
N GLU A 181 2.07 15.34 -12.78
CA GLU A 181 3.39 15.44 -13.40
C GLU A 181 4.12 16.68 -12.87
N VAL A 182 5.41 16.53 -12.57
CA VAL A 182 6.27 17.55 -11.99
C VAL A 182 6.88 18.39 -13.12
N PRO A 183 6.46 19.66 -13.29
CA PRO A 183 7.06 20.53 -14.30
C PRO A 183 8.43 21.05 -13.82
N GLU A 184 9.31 21.39 -14.75
CA GLU A 184 10.59 22.05 -14.45
C GLU A 184 10.38 23.42 -13.77
N ARG A 185 9.29 24.13 -14.14
CA ARG A 185 8.86 25.37 -13.49
C ARG A 185 7.41 25.30 -13.07
N LEU A 186 7.16 25.45 -11.77
CA LEU A 186 5.82 25.40 -11.22
C LEU A 186 5.03 26.69 -11.51
N ARG A 187 3.99 26.59 -12.34
CA ARG A 187 3.06 27.69 -12.61
C ARG A 187 2.04 27.83 -11.47
N ALA A 188 1.59 29.06 -11.24
CA ALA A 188 0.59 29.35 -10.22
C ALA A 188 -0.68 28.49 -10.37
N SER A 189 -1.25 28.37 -11.58
CA SER A 189 -2.46 27.57 -11.82
C SER A 189 -2.32 26.10 -11.37
N ARG A 190 -1.16 25.49 -11.61
CA ARG A 190 -0.90 24.09 -11.26
C ARG A 190 -0.66 23.91 -9.76
N PHE A 191 -0.01 24.89 -9.13
CA PHE A 191 0.08 24.96 -7.68
C PHE A 191 -1.30 25.09 -7.02
N GLN A 192 -2.17 25.96 -7.55
CA GLN A 192 -3.53 26.12 -7.05
C GLN A 192 -4.35 24.84 -7.16
N GLU A 193 -4.20 24.12 -8.29
CA GLU A 193 -4.83 22.81 -8.47
C GLU A 193 -4.33 21.79 -7.43
N ALA A 194 -3.02 21.76 -7.16
CA ALA A 194 -2.44 20.89 -6.15
C ALA A 194 -2.98 21.20 -4.74
N VAL A 195 -3.07 22.47 -4.37
CA VAL A 195 -3.66 22.89 -3.08
C VAL A 195 -5.13 22.47 -2.99
N ARG A 196 -5.92 22.66 -4.05
CA ARG A 196 -7.34 22.24 -4.06
C ARG A 196 -7.48 20.73 -3.87
N LYS A 197 -6.63 19.93 -4.52
CA LYS A 197 -6.60 18.47 -4.34
C LYS A 197 -6.24 18.07 -2.91
N LEU A 198 -5.26 18.74 -2.30
CA LEU A 198 -4.91 18.49 -0.88
C LEU A 198 -6.06 18.84 0.05
N VAL A 199 -6.71 20.00 -0.14
CA VAL A 199 -7.86 20.41 0.66
C VAL A 199 -9.02 19.44 0.52
N ALA A 200 -9.30 18.95 -0.69
CA ALA A 200 -10.33 17.92 -0.92
C ALA A 200 -10.02 16.59 -0.21
N LEU A 201 -8.75 16.30 0.05
CA LEU A 201 -8.28 15.15 0.82
C LEU A 201 -8.22 15.42 2.33
N GLY A 202 -8.65 16.60 2.78
CA GLY A 202 -8.54 17.02 4.18
C GLY A 202 -7.08 17.23 4.61
N ILE A 203 -6.23 17.72 3.71
CA ILE A 203 -4.81 17.97 3.98
C ILE A 203 -4.52 19.46 3.80
N GLU A 204 -3.90 20.05 4.82
CA GLU A 204 -3.39 21.41 4.77
C GLU A 204 -1.90 21.40 4.45
N MET A 205 -1.47 22.46 3.78
CA MET A 205 -0.07 22.68 3.43
C MET A 205 0.40 24.00 4.03
N SER A 206 1.58 24.01 4.63
CA SER A 206 2.22 25.20 5.17
C SER A 206 3.60 25.38 4.56
N ASP A 207 3.97 26.62 4.31
CA ASP A 207 5.31 26.98 3.86
C ASP A 207 6.31 26.88 5.02
N VAL A 208 7.47 26.30 4.78
CA VAL A 208 8.46 26.04 5.85
C VAL A 208 9.10 27.33 6.36
N ASP A 209 9.31 28.31 5.48
CA ASP A 209 10.07 29.53 5.80
C ASP A 209 9.18 30.58 6.48
N SER A 210 7.94 30.71 6.02
CA SER A 210 6.96 31.67 6.57
C SER A 210 6.04 31.05 7.62
N GLY A 211 5.95 29.72 7.72
CA GLY A 211 5.00 29.02 8.59
C GLY A 211 3.54 29.20 8.21
N LYS A 212 3.25 29.96 7.15
CA LYS A 212 1.90 30.31 6.71
C LYS A 212 1.22 29.13 6.04
N VAL A 213 -0.04 28.87 6.39
CA VAL A 213 -0.88 27.89 5.68
C VAL A 213 -1.19 28.42 4.29
N LEU A 214 -0.82 27.64 3.27
CA LEU A 214 -0.94 27.97 1.87
C LEU A 214 -2.34 27.64 1.38
N THR A 215 -3.00 28.63 0.80
CA THR A 215 -4.32 28.53 0.18
C THR A 215 -4.20 28.59 -1.35
N PRO A 216 -5.24 28.22 -2.11
CA PRO A 216 -5.24 28.35 -3.57
C PRO A 216 -5.14 29.80 -4.08
N LYS A 217 -5.10 30.81 -3.21
CA LYS A 217 -4.91 32.21 -3.59
C LYS A 217 -3.47 32.68 -3.37
N ASP A 218 -2.66 31.91 -2.65
CA ASP A 218 -1.29 32.27 -2.35
C ASP A 218 -0.36 32.02 -3.55
N PRO A 219 0.73 32.80 -3.65
CA PRO A 219 1.74 32.59 -4.68
C PRO A 219 2.43 31.24 -4.52
N SER A 220 2.89 30.67 -5.63
CA SER A 220 3.59 29.38 -5.60
C SER A 220 4.99 29.55 -4.99
N PRO A 221 5.39 28.68 -4.03
CA PRO A 221 6.75 28.67 -3.47
C PRO A 221 7.80 28.06 -4.44
N GLY A 222 7.41 27.74 -5.68
CA GLY A 222 8.28 27.09 -6.66
C GLY A 222 8.34 25.57 -6.51
N VAL A 223 8.94 24.88 -7.49
CA VAL A 223 8.96 23.41 -7.55
C VAL A 223 9.90 22.78 -6.50
N GLU A 224 10.98 23.48 -6.16
CA GLU A 224 11.94 23.12 -5.11
C GLU A 224 11.59 23.74 -3.74
N GLY A 225 10.47 24.48 -3.65
CA GLY A 225 9.99 25.05 -2.40
C GLY A 225 9.73 23.96 -1.37
N LYS A 226 10.01 24.25 -0.09
CA LYS A 226 9.81 23.30 1.01
C LYS A 226 8.52 23.61 1.75
N VAL A 227 7.69 22.58 1.91
CA VAL A 227 6.39 22.66 2.55
C VAL A 227 6.22 21.57 3.61
N ARG A 228 5.35 21.83 4.59
CA ARG A 228 4.86 20.84 5.57
C ARG A 228 3.40 20.55 5.30
N LEU A 229 2.99 19.32 5.60
CA LEU A 229 1.62 18.86 5.40
C LEU A 229 1.05 18.34 6.72
N ARG A 230 -0.25 18.51 6.94
CA ARG A 230 -0.97 17.88 8.05
C ARG A 230 -2.38 17.52 7.62
N LYS A 231 -3.01 16.56 8.29
CA LYS A 231 -4.46 16.38 8.15
C LYS A 231 -5.19 17.49 8.91
N THR A 232 -6.18 18.11 8.29
CA THR A 232 -7.13 18.95 9.03
C THR A 232 -7.95 18.02 9.93
N ALA A 233 -8.17 18.45 11.18
CA ALA A 233 -9.21 17.85 11.99
C ALA A 233 -10.54 18.13 11.25
N GLN A 234 -11.10 17.11 10.62
CA GLN A 234 -12.44 17.20 10.06
C GLN A 234 -13.40 17.49 11.23
N PRO A 235 -14.29 18.50 11.13
CA PRO A 235 -15.34 18.72 12.12
C PRO A 235 -16.31 17.54 12.18
#